data_AF-A0A969QHG1-F1
#
_entry.id   AF-A0A969QHG1-F1
#
_cell.length_a   1.000
_cell.length_b   1.000
_cell.length_c   1.000
_cell.angle_alpha   90.00
_cell.angle_beta   90.00
_cell.angle_gamma   90.00
#
_symmetry.space_group_name_H-M   'P 1'
#
loop_
_entity.id
_entity.type
_entity.pdbx_description
1 polymer ?
#
loop_
_entity_poly.entity_id
_entity_poly.type
_entity_poly.pdbx_seq_one_letter_code
_entity_poly.pdbx_strand_id
1 'polypeptide(L)' 'MTESTPAATPEELTEAIAELEQYRDRLVNDTLSMAQRAKIMRAAALANLEPELAKIDAALQALRDQQATLTLNH' A
#
# COMPACT_ATOMS: atom_id res chain seq x y z
N MET A 1 -16.86 -7.78 26.20
CA MET A 1 -17.39 -7.38 24.88
C MET A 1 -16.41 -7.91 23.85
N THR A 2 -16.72 -9.03 23.20
CA THR A 2 -15.93 -9.55 22.09
C THR A 2 -16.45 -8.85 20.84
N GLU A 3 -15.79 -7.76 20.46
CA GLU A 3 -16.06 -7.07 19.20
C GLU A 3 -15.54 -7.96 18.08
N SER A 4 -16.42 -8.84 17.59
CA SER A 4 -16.19 -9.54 16.33
C SER A 4 -16.35 -8.50 15.23
N THR A 5 -15.25 -7.85 14.84
CA THR A 5 -15.21 -7.07 13.61
C THR A 5 -15.69 -8.00 12.49
N PRO A 6 -16.75 -7.64 11.74
CA PRO A 6 -17.17 -8.44 10.61
C PRO A 6 -15.97 -8.59 9.67
N ALA A 7 -15.76 -9.80 9.16
CA ALA A 7 -14.76 -10.03 8.13
C ALA A 7 -15.06 -9.11 6.95
N ALA A 8 -14.06 -8.36 6.49
CA ALA A 8 -14.22 -7.42 5.38
C ALA A 8 -14.74 -8.13 4.14
N THR A 9 -15.64 -7.48 3.39
CA THR A 9 -16.17 -8.05 2.13
C THR A 9 -15.12 -7.98 1.02
N PRO A 10 -15.25 -8.80 -0.05
CA PRO A 10 -14.36 -8.71 -1.21
C PRO A 10 -14.30 -7.32 -1.84
N GLU A 11 -15.41 -6.58 -1.82
CA GLU A 11 -15.51 -5.20 -2.33
C GLU A 11 -14.74 -4.23 -1.43
N GLU A 12 -14.90 -4.31 -0.11
CA GLU A 12 -14.15 -3.50 0.85
C GLU A 12 -12.63 -3.73 0.73
N LEU A 13 -12.22 -4.98 0.51
CA LEU A 13 -10.81 -5.30 0.24
C LEU A 13 -10.33 -4.72 -1.09
N THR A 14 -11.18 -4.71 -2.11
CA THR A 14 -10.85 -4.11 -3.42
C THR A 14 -10.60 -2.62 -3.28
N GLU A 15 -11.48 -1.90 -2.58
CA GLU A 15 -11.30 -0.47 -2.31
C GLU A 15 -10.04 -0.22 -1.48
N ALA A 16 -9.84 -0.99 -0.40
CA ALA A 16 -8.65 -0.84 0.45
C ALA A 16 -7.34 -1.06 -0.31
N ILE A 17 -7.29 -2.07 -1.20
CA ILE A 17 -6.13 -2.31 -2.08
C ILE A 17 -5.91 -1.11 -3.00
N ALA A 18 -6.97 -0.63 -3.67
CA ALA A 18 -6.87 0.49 -4.62
C ALA A 18 -6.41 1.79 -3.93
N GLU A 19 -6.94 2.09 -2.75
CA GLU A 19 -6.52 3.26 -1.96
C GLU A 19 -5.05 3.18 -1.54
N LEU A 20 -4.61 1.99 -1.12
CA LEU A 20 -3.24 1.78 -0.68
C LEU A 20 -2.23 1.82 -1.85
N GLU A 21 -2.61 1.31 -3.02
CA GLU A 21 -1.84 1.47 -4.27
C GLU A 21 -1.72 2.95 -4.65
N GLN A 22 -2.82 3.69 -4.62
CA GLN A 22 -2.81 5.13 -4.92
C GLN A 22 -1.98 5.91 -3.91
N TYR A 23 -2.01 5.53 -2.63
CA TYR A 23 -1.16 6.14 -1.61
C TYR A 23 0.31 5.89 -1.89
N ARG A 24 0.69 4.64 -2.22
CA ARG A 24 2.05 4.27 -2.60
C ARG A 24 2.59 5.11 -3.76
N ASP A 25 1.79 5.28 -4.81
CA ASP A 25 2.17 6.06 -5.99
C ASP A 25 2.34 7.55 -5.66
N ARG A 26 1.41 8.13 -4.89
CA ARG A 26 1.54 9.51 -4.41
C ARG A 26 2.81 9.70 -3.59
N LEU A 27 3.09 8.78 -2.67
CA LEU A 27 4.28 8.83 -1.82
C LEU A 27 5.59 8.85 -2.64
N VAL A 28 5.69 8.00 -3.66
CA VAL A 28 6.83 8.02 -4.58
C VAL A 28 6.93 9.35 -5.33
N ASN A 29 5.83 9.80 -5.94
CA ASN A 29 5.80 11.02 -6.73
C ASN A 29 6.13 12.28 -5.92
N ASP A 30 5.59 12.39 -4.71
CA ASP A 30 5.85 13.49 -3.80
C ASP A 30 7.32 13.49 -3.36
N THR A 31 7.84 12.32 -2.98
CA THR A 31 9.25 12.17 -2.59
C THR A 31 10.19 12.56 -3.73
N LEU A 32 9.91 12.13 -4.96
CA LEU A 32 10.71 12.50 -6.13
C LEU A 32 10.61 13.99 -6.45
N SER A 33 9.42 14.58 -6.32
CA SER A 33 9.20 16.02 -6.51
C SER A 33 9.96 16.85 -5.48
N MET A 34 9.95 16.44 -4.21
CA MET A 34 10.71 17.10 -3.16
C MET A 34 12.21 16.93 -3.35
N ALA A 35 12.66 15.73 -3.71
CA ALA A 35 14.07 15.46 -4.02
C ALA A 35 14.58 16.34 -5.16
N GLN A 36 13.80 16.48 -6.24
CA GLN A 36 14.14 17.36 -7.36
C GLN A 36 14.30 18.81 -6.90
N ARG A 37 13.35 19.34 -6.11
CA ARG A 37 13.42 20.71 -5.56
C ARG A 37 14.63 20.90 -4.65
N ALA A 38 14.98 19.88 -3.88
CA ALA A 38 16.13 19.88 -2.98
C ALA A 38 17.46 19.52 -3.70
N LYS A 39 17.45 19.26 -5.01
CA LYS A 39 18.60 18.78 -5.80
C LYS A 39 19.22 17.49 -5.26
N ILE A 40 18.42 16.66 -4.60
CA ILE A 40 18.80 15.32 -4.13
C ILE A 40 18.72 14.36 -5.32
N MET A 41 19.71 13.47 -5.45
CA MET A 41 19.69 12.43 -6.46
C MET A 41 18.52 11.47 -6.25
N ARG A 42 17.79 11.15 -7.33
CA ARG A 42 16.67 10.21 -7.33
C ARG A 42 16.97 8.90 -6.57
N ALA A 43 18.14 8.32 -6.79
CA ALA A 43 18.53 7.07 -6.14
C ALA A 43 18.59 7.20 -4.61
N ALA A 44 19.14 8.30 -4.09
CA ALA A 44 19.20 8.54 -2.65
C ALA A 44 17.81 8.79 -2.04
N ALA A 45 16.94 9.51 -2.77
CA ALA A 45 15.56 9.74 -2.34
C ALA A 45 14.75 8.44 -2.28
N LEU A 46 14.91 7.55 -3.27
CA LEU A 46 14.25 6.25 -3.29
C LEU A 46 14.79 5.31 -2.21
N ALA A 47 16.10 5.27 -1.98
CA ALA A 47 16.70 4.44 -0.93
C ALA A 47 16.16 4.81 0.47
N ASN A 48 15.91 6.09 0.72
CA ASN A 48 15.27 6.53 1.96
C ASN A 48 13.78 6.14 2.06
N LEU A 49 13.11 6.02 0.91
CA LEU A 49 11.70 5.66 0.84
C LEU A 49 11.45 4.15 0.90
N GLU A 50 12.43 3.36 0.47
CA GLU A 50 12.33 1.92 0.29
C GLU A 50 11.81 1.14 1.51
N PRO A 51 12.23 1.45 2.76
CA PRO A 51 11.67 0.77 3.94
C PRO A 51 10.16 0.97 4.09
N GLU A 52 9.63 2.13 3.71
CA GLU A 52 8.20 2.41 3.81
C GLU A 52 7.42 1.77 2.65
N LEU A 53 7.98 1.81 1.43
CA LEU A 53 7.41 1.09 0.29
C LEU A 53 7.33 -0.41 0.55
N ALA A 54 8.36 -1.00 1.17
CA ALA A 54 8.37 -2.42 1.51
C ALA A 54 7.25 -2.80 2.48
N LYS A 55 6.92 -1.94 3.45
CA LYS A 55 5.78 -2.17 4.36
C LYS A 55 4.45 -2.10 3.62
N ILE A 56 4.29 -1.11 2.75
CA ILE A 56 3.09 -0.94 1.94
C ILE A 56 2.92 -2.14 1.00
N ASP A 57 4.00 -2.60 0.37
CA ASP A 57 4.00 -3.77 -0.52
C ASP A 57 3.64 -5.06 0.23
N ALA A 58 4.15 -5.24 1.45
CA ALA A 58 3.76 -6.36 2.29
C ALA A 58 2.28 -6.31 2.70
N ALA A 59 1.76 -5.12 3.03
CA ALA A 59 0.35 -4.93 3.36
C ALA A 59 -0.56 -5.19 2.15
N LEU A 60 -0.18 -4.70 0.96
CA LEU A 60 -0.89 -4.97 -0.29
C LEU A 60 -0.93 -6.47 -0.58
N GLN A 61 0.17 -7.19 -0.39
CA GLN A 61 0.20 -8.63 -0.58
C GLN A 61 -0.74 -9.35 0.39
N ALA A 62 -0.73 -8.98 1.67
CA ALA A 62 -1.61 -9.57 2.67
C ALA A 62 -3.11 -9.35 2.34
N LEU A 63 -3.47 -8.15 1.88
CA LEU A 63 -4.85 -7.84 1.46
C LEU A 63 -5.26 -8.65 0.22
N ARG A 64 -4.36 -8.81 -0.75
CA ARG A 64 -4.61 -9.63 -1.95
C ARG A 64 -4.76 -11.11 -1.60
N ASP A 65 -3.95 -11.63 -0.69
CA ASP A 65 -4.03 -13.01 -0.21
C ASP A 65 -5.36 -13.24 0.53
N GLN A 66 -5.79 -12.28 1.35
CA GLN A 66 -7.09 -12.31 2.01
C GLN A 66 -8.24 -12.29 0.99
N GLN A 67 -8.19 -11.41 0.01
CA GLN A 67 -9.20 -11.33 -1.05
C GLN A 67 -9.28 -12.62 -1.86
N ALA A 68 -8.14 -13.19 -2.25
CA ALA A 68 -8.08 -14.47 -2.96
C ALA A 68 -8.71 -15.61 -2.14
N THR A 69 -8.48 -15.62 -0.82
CA THR A 69 -9.08 -16.62 0.07
C THR A 69 -10.61 -16.48 0.15
N LEU A 70 -11.12 -15.24 0.15
CA LEU A 70 -12.58 -15.01 0.18
C LEU A 70 -13.25 -15.35 -1.16
N THR A 71 -12.59 -15.08 -2.29
CA THR A 71 -13.14 -15.40 -3.63
C THR A 71 -13.02 -16.87 -3.99
N LEU A 72 -12.04 -17.61 -3.43
CA LEU A 72 -11.91 -19.07 -3.60
C LEU A 72 -12.95 -19.87 -2.79
N ASN A 73 -13.46 -19.29 -1.70
CA ASN A 73 -14.39 -19.94 -0.79
C ASN A 73 -15.86 -19.58 -1.05
N HIS A 74 -16.16 -18.90 -2.17
CA HIS A 74 -17.51 -18.49 -2.59
C HIS A 74 -17.84 -19.05 -3.98
#